data_AF-A0A7C1YPS0-F1
#
_entry.id   AF-A0A7C1YPS0-F1
#
_cell.length_a   1.000
_cell.length_b   1.000
_cell.length_c   1.000
_cell.angle_alpha   90.00
_cell.angle_beta   90.00
_cell.angle_gamma   90.00
#
_symmetry.space_group_name_H-M   'P 1'
#
loop_
_entity.id
_entity.type
_entity.pdbx_description
1 polymer ?
#
loop_
_entity_poly.entity_id
_entity_poly.type
_entity_poly.pdbx_seq_one_letter_code
_entity_poly.pdbx_strand_id
1 'polypeptide(L)'
;MNVDLTEIKFPQEFYEFLIKDIEPECFLEATIEYPELQSTIFSGFSLSKKKIKRIVQQQKVQTRIKNLARHSGRFLDFLLKLWGKRNKEKVDFLECLKPEYILSNFDKFKNLFGPHEFFCMIYNSSISDDRDFVDLFESSYWLEDTEEKDVPEGFLSPFKIVADLLERCKDEEPTPSGSSEEDERVDVHERAIRRKLERKLKKQQEIVKSLEAKIQKLNQRHKKDAEDLKRYKELVSQYKIEMEKEKDRIEQIVRREKRRAVKELFSYYEEVPDFNRIESFNKSLDTIFEHTEKALKLQQKADREYGKISELRTKLIRLDQYLDEISKIYNDSVFIHGEIRKVKRLLEEERDRILSLPRAEIFANRRDSTWEHDLVRRLSLLEPTPRALQQLNCLKTSIKDLSAIGLD
;
A
#
# COMPACT_ATOMS: atom_id res chain seq x y z
N MET A 1 5.01 -5.94 -6.05
CA MET A 1 5.83 -7.16 -5.78
C MET A 1 5.20 -7.92 -4.61
N ASN A 2 5.50 -9.20 -4.36
CA ASN A 2 5.07 -9.83 -3.09
C ASN A 2 6.10 -9.48 -2.02
N VAL A 3 5.78 -8.51 -1.16
CA VAL A 3 6.59 -8.18 0.02
C VAL A 3 6.71 -9.42 0.92
N ASP A 4 7.93 -9.82 1.28
CA ASP A 4 8.12 -10.91 2.23
C ASP A 4 7.89 -10.41 3.67
N LEU A 5 6.65 -10.54 4.12
CA LEU A 5 6.23 -10.17 5.47
C LEU A 5 6.95 -10.95 6.58
N THR A 6 7.70 -12.01 6.26
CA THR A 6 8.47 -12.75 7.28
C THR A 6 9.75 -12.03 7.72
N GLU A 7 10.20 -11.04 6.96
CA GLU A 7 11.39 -10.22 7.29
C GLU A 7 11.07 -9.13 8.32
N ILE A 8 9.80 -8.73 8.43
CA ILE A 8 9.35 -7.70 9.38
C ILE A 8 9.01 -8.33 10.73
N LYS A 9 9.60 -7.80 11.81
CA LYS A 9 9.32 -8.25 13.18
C LYS A 9 8.10 -7.54 13.76
N PHE A 10 6.92 -8.14 13.61
CA PHE A 10 5.68 -7.59 14.18
C PHE A 10 5.57 -7.81 15.70
N PRO A 11 5.19 -6.78 16.48
CA PRO A 11 4.93 -6.89 17.90
C PRO A 11 3.62 -7.64 18.17
N GLN A 12 3.46 -8.09 19.40
CA GLN A 12 2.32 -8.93 19.76
C GLN A 12 0.99 -8.16 19.67
N GLU A 13 1.06 -6.87 19.95
CA GLU A 13 0.01 -5.85 19.91
C GLU A 13 -0.52 -5.62 18.50
N PHE A 14 0.34 -5.71 17.47
CA PHE A 14 -0.05 -5.55 16.07
C PHE A 14 -1.09 -6.59 15.63
N TYR A 15 -0.85 -7.86 15.95
CA TYR A 15 -1.80 -8.91 15.63
C TYR A 15 -3.12 -8.76 16.39
N GLU A 16 -3.07 -8.24 17.62
CA GLU A 16 -4.29 -7.99 18.40
C GLU A 16 -5.10 -6.84 17.82
N PHE A 17 -4.43 -5.77 17.40
CA PHE A 17 -5.03 -4.67 16.66
C PHE A 17 -5.73 -5.19 15.39
N LEU A 18 -5.00 -5.90 14.53
CA LEU A 18 -5.52 -6.38 13.25
C LEU A 18 -6.76 -7.27 13.43
N ILE A 19 -6.74 -8.18 14.41
CA ILE A 19 -7.87 -9.09 14.68
C ILE A 19 -9.08 -8.34 15.26
N LYS A 20 -8.87 -7.32 16.10
CA LYS A 20 -9.96 -6.54 16.71
C LYS A 20 -10.63 -5.61 15.70
N ASP A 21 -9.84 -5.06 14.78
CA ASP A 21 -10.32 -4.04 13.82
C ASP A 21 -11.05 -4.67 12.62
N ILE A 22 -10.76 -5.94 12.30
CA ILE A 22 -11.50 -6.68 11.27
C ILE A 22 -12.86 -7.14 11.78
N GLU A 23 -13.92 -6.85 11.04
CA GLU A 23 -15.27 -7.32 11.36
C GLU A 23 -15.33 -8.85 11.44
N PRO A 24 -15.93 -9.45 12.49
CA PRO A 24 -15.99 -10.89 12.69
C PRO A 24 -16.60 -11.68 11.52
N GLU A 25 -17.54 -11.07 10.79
CA GLU A 25 -18.17 -11.64 9.61
C GLU A 25 -17.19 -11.90 8.47
N CYS A 26 -16.11 -11.10 8.37
CA CYS A 26 -15.08 -11.26 7.35
C CYS A 26 -14.30 -12.56 7.50
N PHE A 27 -14.21 -13.11 8.72
CA PHE A 27 -13.55 -14.40 8.94
C PHE A 27 -14.36 -15.58 8.36
N LEU A 28 -15.67 -15.42 8.08
CA LEU A 28 -16.43 -16.42 7.31
C LEU A 28 -16.06 -16.39 5.83
N GLU A 29 -15.94 -15.20 5.26
CA GLU A 29 -15.51 -15.03 3.86
C GLU A 29 -14.09 -15.56 3.68
N ALA A 30 -13.22 -15.30 4.66
CA ALA A 30 -11.88 -15.87 4.72
C ALA A 30 -11.87 -17.40 4.66
N THR A 31 -12.80 -18.09 5.33
CA THR A 31 -12.87 -19.57 5.29
C THR A 31 -13.26 -20.14 3.93
N ILE A 32 -13.86 -19.33 3.04
CA ILE A 32 -14.15 -19.73 1.65
C ILE A 32 -12.88 -19.66 0.81
N GLU A 33 -12.11 -18.58 0.94
CA GLU A 33 -10.85 -18.39 0.20
C GLU A 33 -9.71 -19.26 0.74
N TYR A 34 -9.71 -19.55 2.04
CA TYR A 34 -8.72 -20.39 2.73
C TYR A 34 -9.41 -21.47 3.57
N PRO A 35 -9.73 -22.64 2.97
CA PRO A 35 -10.44 -23.72 3.66
C PRO A 35 -9.70 -24.27 4.89
N GLU A 36 -8.37 -24.15 4.90
CA GLU A 36 -7.52 -24.53 6.03
C GLU A 36 -7.81 -23.72 7.31
N LEU A 37 -8.41 -22.53 7.19
CA LEU A 37 -8.85 -21.73 8.35
C LEU A 37 -9.96 -22.42 9.13
N GLN A 38 -10.82 -23.17 8.45
CA GLN A 38 -11.93 -23.87 9.10
C GLN A 38 -11.42 -24.98 10.03
N SER A 39 -10.44 -25.76 9.58
CA SER A 39 -9.84 -26.84 10.38
C SER A 39 -8.85 -26.32 11.44
N THR A 40 -8.16 -25.21 11.18
CA THR A 40 -7.08 -24.74 12.07
C THR A 40 -7.56 -23.74 13.13
N ILE A 41 -8.40 -22.78 12.75
CA ILE A 41 -8.91 -21.74 13.66
C ILE A 41 -10.22 -22.17 14.31
N PHE A 42 -11.17 -22.63 13.50
CA PHE A 42 -12.54 -22.88 13.92
C PHE A 42 -12.86 -24.34 14.27
N SER A 43 -11.85 -25.21 14.39
CA SER A 43 -12.05 -26.59 14.83
C SER A 43 -12.80 -26.65 16.16
N GLY A 44 -13.93 -27.36 16.14
CA GLY A 44 -14.88 -27.50 17.25
C GLY A 44 -16.04 -26.49 17.26
N PHE A 45 -16.14 -25.58 16.28
CA PHE A 45 -17.19 -24.56 16.20
C PHE A 45 -18.07 -24.73 14.96
N SER A 46 -19.38 -24.50 15.14
CA SER A 46 -20.33 -24.41 14.02
C SER A 46 -20.26 -23.01 13.40
N LEU A 47 -19.67 -22.93 12.21
CA LEU A 47 -19.60 -21.71 11.40
C LEU A 47 -20.99 -21.37 10.87
N SER A 48 -21.69 -20.50 11.60
CA SER A 48 -22.95 -19.90 11.15
C SER A 48 -22.84 -18.39 11.30
N LYS A 49 -23.42 -17.65 10.34
CA LYS A 49 -23.40 -16.18 10.33
C LYS A 49 -23.91 -15.57 11.64
N LYS A 50 -24.86 -16.24 12.31
CA LYS A 50 -25.43 -15.80 13.60
C LYS A 50 -24.49 -16.01 14.80
N LYS A 51 -23.52 -16.93 14.72
CA LYS A 51 -22.63 -17.29 15.83
C LYS A 51 -21.20 -16.79 15.65
N ILE A 52 -20.78 -16.44 14.43
CA ILE A 52 -19.39 -16.09 14.12
C ILE A 52 -18.85 -14.96 15.01
N LYS A 53 -19.64 -13.91 15.22
CA LYS A 53 -19.25 -12.77 16.06
C LYS A 53 -18.86 -13.22 17.47
N ARG A 54 -19.66 -14.09 18.09
CA ARG A 54 -19.37 -14.66 19.41
C ARG A 54 -18.17 -15.60 19.39
N ILE A 55 -18.00 -16.37 18.31
CA ILE A 55 -16.91 -17.36 18.17
C ILE A 55 -15.56 -16.65 18.00
N VAL A 56 -15.46 -15.66 17.11
CA VAL A 56 -14.23 -14.88 16.86
C VAL A 56 -13.81 -14.08 18.10
N GLN A 57 -14.75 -13.65 18.92
CA GLN A 57 -14.47 -12.98 20.20
C GLN A 57 -13.96 -13.92 21.30
N GLN A 58 -14.04 -15.24 21.14
CA GLN A 58 -13.50 -16.17 22.13
C GLN A 58 -11.98 -16.12 22.11
N GLN A 59 -11.39 -15.98 23.30
CA GLN A 59 -9.94 -15.90 23.47
C GLN A 59 -9.22 -17.07 22.77
N LYS A 60 -9.75 -18.29 22.88
CA LYS A 60 -9.21 -19.49 22.21
C LYS A 60 -9.12 -19.34 20.69
N VAL A 61 -10.10 -18.70 20.06
CA VAL A 61 -10.13 -18.47 18.60
C VAL A 61 -9.18 -17.33 18.24
N GLN A 62 -9.18 -16.24 18.99
CA GLN A 62 -8.22 -15.14 18.78
C GLN A 62 -6.77 -15.60 18.89
N THR A 63 -6.44 -16.46 19.86
CA THR A 63 -5.09 -17.03 20.00
C THR A 63 -4.72 -17.89 18.78
N ARG A 64 -5.66 -18.66 18.24
CA ARG A 64 -5.42 -19.47 17.03
C ARG A 64 -5.19 -18.59 15.79
N ILE A 65 -6.00 -17.55 15.60
CA ILE A 65 -5.86 -16.58 14.49
C ILE A 65 -4.47 -15.91 14.60
N LYS A 66 -4.11 -15.46 15.79
CA LYS A 66 -2.82 -14.81 16.07
C LYS A 66 -1.63 -15.71 15.79
N ASN A 67 -1.65 -16.94 16.27
CA ASN A 67 -0.58 -17.91 16.03
C ASN A 67 -0.47 -18.22 14.53
N LEU A 68 -1.59 -18.37 13.83
CA LEU A 68 -1.56 -18.60 12.39
C LEU A 68 -0.98 -17.40 11.63
N ALA A 69 -1.39 -16.17 11.99
CA ALA A 69 -0.87 -14.94 11.36
C ALA A 69 0.63 -14.74 11.61
N ARG A 70 1.12 -15.19 12.77
CA ARG A 70 2.56 -15.15 13.11
C ARG A 70 3.40 -16.15 12.32
N HIS A 71 2.85 -17.32 11.99
CA HIS A 71 3.59 -18.41 11.36
C HIS A 71 3.33 -18.57 9.86
N SER A 72 2.32 -17.88 9.31
CA SER A 72 1.96 -17.91 7.90
C SER A 72 1.91 -16.49 7.32
N GLY A 73 2.97 -16.09 6.61
CA GLY A 73 3.03 -14.80 5.92
C GLY A 73 1.90 -14.63 4.88
N ARG A 74 1.46 -15.73 4.25
CA ARG A 74 0.31 -15.71 3.34
C ARG A 74 -1.01 -15.37 4.04
N PHE A 75 -1.21 -15.91 5.25
CA PHE A 75 -2.40 -15.60 6.02
C PHE A 75 -2.36 -14.16 6.56
N LEU A 76 -1.18 -13.68 6.95
CA LEU A 76 -1.00 -12.28 7.33
C LEU A 76 -1.27 -11.32 6.16
N ASP A 77 -0.73 -11.60 4.98
CA ASP A 77 -1.00 -10.83 3.74
C ASP A 77 -2.50 -10.78 3.44
N PHE A 78 -3.19 -11.92 3.56
CA PHE A 78 -4.64 -11.97 3.40
C PHE A 78 -5.36 -11.05 4.40
N LEU A 79 -5.01 -11.09 5.68
CA LEU A 79 -5.63 -10.23 6.69
C LEU A 79 -5.35 -8.74 6.43
N LEU A 80 -4.15 -8.39 6.00
CA LEU A 80 -3.77 -7.00 5.68
C LEU A 80 -4.52 -6.47 4.46
N LYS A 81 -4.65 -7.27 3.40
CA LYS A 81 -5.45 -6.92 2.22
C LYS A 81 -6.93 -6.80 2.55
N LEU A 82 -7.44 -7.68 3.42
CA LEU A 82 -8.81 -7.62 3.90
C LEU A 82 -9.06 -6.34 4.71
N TRP A 83 -8.11 -5.97 5.56
CA TRP A 83 -8.14 -4.70 6.28
C TRP A 83 -8.15 -3.50 5.32
N GLY A 84 -7.27 -3.49 4.31
CA GLY A 84 -7.19 -2.41 3.32
C GLY A 84 -8.47 -2.24 2.50
N LYS A 85 -9.08 -3.34 2.06
CA LYS A 85 -10.38 -3.33 1.34
C LYS A 85 -11.50 -2.67 2.15
N ARG A 86 -11.51 -2.85 3.48
CA ARG A 86 -12.54 -2.30 4.36
C ARG A 86 -12.25 -0.86 4.77
N ASN A 87 -10.97 -0.54 4.96
CA ASN A 87 -10.50 0.79 5.29
C ASN A 87 -10.03 1.56 4.03
N LYS A 88 -10.75 1.37 2.91
CA LYS A 88 -10.35 1.92 1.62
C LYS A 88 -10.20 3.45 1.68
N GLU A 89 -11.09 4.14 2.38
CA GLU A 89 -11.03 5.61 2.53
C GLU A 89 -9.71 6.08 3.15
N LYS A 90 -9.14 5.30 4.08
CA LYS A 90 -7.87 5.61 4.73
C LYS A 90 -6.68 5.36 3.79
N VAL A 91 -6.74 4.27 3.03
CA VAL A 91 -5.72 3.95 2.03
C VAL A 91 -5.75 4.96 0.89
N ASP A 92 -6.93 5.24 0.33
CA ASP A 92 -7.17 6.23 -0.72
C ASP A 92 -6.67 7.63 -0.28
N PHE A 93 -6.82 7.98 1.00
CA PHE A 93 -6.27 9.21 1.56
C PHE A 93 -4.73 9.27 1.44
N LEU A 94 -4.01 8.19 1.76
CA LEU A 94 -2.55 8.16 1.56
C LEU A 94 -2.19 8.16 0.08
N GLU A 95 -2.93 7.46 -0.77
CA GLU A 95 -2.67 7.44 -2.22
C GLU A 95 -2.86 8.81 -2.89
N CYS A 96 -3.70 9.68 -2.30
CA CYS A 96 -3.85 11.05 -2.75
C CYS A 96 -2.61 11.92 -2.45
N LEU A 97 -1.74 11.48 -1.54
CA LEU A 97 -0.48 12.15 -1.21
C LEU A 97 0.66 11.55 -2.04
N LYS A 98 1.62 12.39 -2.41
CA LYS A 98 2.84 11.92 -3.10
C LYS A 98 3.64 11.00 -2.15
N PRO A 99 4.14 9.84 -2.62
CA PRO A 99 4.98 8.95 -1.82
C PRO A 99 6.18 9.66 -1.18
N GLU A 100 6.83 10.58 -1.90
CA GLU A 100 8.00 11.31 -1.38
C GLU A 100 7.63 12.20 -0.17
N TYR A 101 6.41 12.73 -0.16
CA TYR A 101 5.92 13.55 0.95
C TYR A 101 5.61 12.71 2.20
N ILE A 102 5.06 11.50 1.99
CA ILE A 102 4.80 10.55 3.07
C ILE A 102 6.12 10.10 3.70
N LEU A 103 7.11 9.73 2.88
CA LEU A 103 8.44 9.32 3.36
C LEU A 103 9.16 10.47 4.07
N SER A 104 9.05 11.71 3.58
CA SER A 104 9.66 12.89 4.22
C SER A 104 9.02 13.24 5.58
N ASN A 105 7.78 12.79 5.83
CA ASN A 105 7.05 13.05 7.08
C ASN A 105 6.62 11.74 7.77
N PHE A 106 7.39 10.66 7.57
CA PHE A 106 7.01 9.30 7.93
C PHE A 106 6.64 9.17 9.42
N ASP A 107 7.48 9.69 10.30
CA ASP A 107 7.26 9.63 11.76
C ASP A 107 6.03 10.44 12.19
N LYS A 108 5.73 11.55 11.52
CA LYS A 108 4.55 12.37 11.83
C LYS A 108 3.26 11.62 11.47
N PHE A 109 3.23 10.95 10.32
CA PHE A 109 2.09 10.12 9.93
C PHE A 109 1.95 8.87 10.80
N LYS A 110 3.07 8.23 11.16
CA LYS A 110 3.14 7.15 12.16
C LYS A 110 2.51 7.60 13.48
N ASN A 111 2.84 8.78 13.98
CA ASN A 111 2.31 9.31 15.23
C ASN A 111 0.83 9.77 15.12
N LEU A 112 0.38 10.19 13.94
CA LEU A 112 -0.99 10.63 13.70
C LEU A 112 -1.99 9.45 13.71
N PHE A 113 -1.68 8.41 12.94
CA PHE A 113 -2.55 7.24 12.79
C PHE A 113 -2.24 6.14 13.83
N GLY A 114 -1.05 6.17 14.42
CA GLY A 114 -0.51 5.09 15.23
C GLY A 114 0.26 4.08 14.36
N PRO A 115 1.31 3.44 14.90
CA PRO A 115 2.22 2.59 14.12
C PRO A 115 1.51 1.40 13.48
N HIS A 116 0.54 0.80 14.16
CA HIS A 116 -0.18 -0.37 13.65
C HIS A 116 -1.09 -0.03 12.46
N GLU A 117 -1.84 1.07 12.56
CA GLU A 117 -2.76 1.51 11.52
C GLU A 117 -1.99 2.07 10.32
N PHE A 118 -0.95 2.88 10.58
CA PHE A 118 -0.11 3.44 9.54
C PHE A 118 0.60 2.35 8.72
N PHE A 119 1.13 1.31 9.38
CA PHE A 119 1.68 0.14 8.67
C PHE A 119 0.66 -0.47 7.70
N CYS A 120 -0.58 -0.72 8.17
CA CYS A 120 -1.61 -1.31 7.33
C CYS A 120 -1.99 -0.40 6.15
N MET A 121 -1.98 0.92 6.33
CA MET A 121 -2.26 1.86 5.26
C MET A 121 -1.14 1.89 4.21
N ILE A 122 0.13 1.95 4.62
CA ILE A 122 1.28 1.92 3.69
C ILE A 122 1.38 0.56 2.98
N TYR A 123 1.13 -0.55 3.68
CA TYR A 123 1.13 -1.88 3.08
C TYR A 123 0.10 -2.03 1.95
N ASN A 124 -1.03 -1.34 2.06
CA ASN A 124 -2.08 -1.39 1.04
C ASN A 124 -1.98 -0.26 0.01
N SER A 125 -0.99 0.64 0.11
CA SER A 125 -0.76 1.70 -0.87
C SER A 125 0.35 1.34 -1.85
N SER A 126 0.54 2.18 -2.87
CA SER A 126 1.62 2.06 -3.86
C SER A 126 3.04 2.14 -3.28
N ILE A 127 3.20 2.57 -2.03
CA ILE A 127 4.50 2.63 -1.34
C ILE A 127 5.02 1.21 -1.04
N SER A 128 4.14 0.23 -0.89
CA SER A 128 4.50 -1.18 -0.70
C SER A 128 5.25 -1.82 -1.88
N ASP A 129 5.19 -1.19 -3.06
CA ASP A 129 5.91 -1.66 -4.25
C ASP A 129 7.38 -1.19 -4.31
N ASP A 130 7.81 -0.32 -3.40
CA ASP A 130 9.20 0.14 -3.32
C ASP A 130 10.13 -0.96 -2.78
N ARG A 131 11.36 -1.01 -3.29
CA ARG A 131 12.34 -2.05 -2.91
C ARG A 131 12.77 -1.95 -1.45
N ASP A 132 12.74 -0.74 -0.91
CA ASP A 132 13.23 -0.44 0.44
C ASP A 132 12.09 -0.45 1.48
N PHE A 133 10.89 -0.94 1.10
CA PHE A 133 9.71 -0.94 1.97
C PHE A 133 9.94 -1.67 3.31
N VAL A 134 10.64 -2.80 3.29
CA VAL A 134 10.92 -3.60 4.50
C VAL A 134 11.84 -2.83 5.46
N ASP A 135 12.79 -2.07 4.92
CA ASP A 135 13.78 -1.31 5.69
C ASP A 135 13.14 -0.15 6.48
N LEU A 136 11.95 0.29 6.10
CA LEU A 136 11.17 1.31 6.84
C LEU A 136 10.65 0.80 8.20
N PHE A 137 10.59 -0.51 8.41
CA PHE A 137 9.93 -1.13 9.56
C PHE A 137 10.91 -1.90 10.46
N GLU A 138 12.00 -1.22 10.85
CA GLU A 138 12.93 -1.72 11.86
C GLU A 138 12.25 -1.94 13.22
N SER A 139 12.91 -2.66 14.13
CA SER A 139 12.38 -2.96 15.48
C SER A 139 12.02 -1.72 16.31
N SER A 140 12.63 -0.56 16.02
CA SER A 140 12.31 0.75 16.62
C SER A 140 10.99 1.34 16.13
N TYR A 141 10.50 0.95 14.96
CA TYR A 141 9.25 1.47 14.37
C TYR A 141 8.05 1.30 15.30
N TRP A 142 7.98 0.19 16.03
CA TRP A 142 6.84 -0.14 16.87
C TRP A 142 6.80 0.60 18.20
N LEU A 143 7.88 1.29 18.56
CA LEU A 143 7.94 2.12 19.75
C LEU A 143 7.23 3.45 19.45
N GLU A 144 6.34 3.87 20.35
CA GLU A 144 5.81 5.23 20.34
C GLU A 144 6.94 6.16 20.79
N ASP A 145 7.41 7.00 19.87
CA ASP A 145 8.32 8.08 20.23
C ASP A 145 7.52 9.04 21.13
N THR A 146 7.95 9.12 22.39
CA THR A 146 7.28 9.91 23.44
C THR A 146 7.62 11.40 23.33
N GLU A 147 8.52 11.76 22.41
CA GLU A 147 8.89 13.13 22.10
C GLU A 147 7.86 13.72 21.13
N GLU A 148 7.04 14.62 21.68
CA GLU A 148 6.04 15.45 21.02
C GLU A 148 5.12 14.73 20.01
N LYS A 149 3.82 14.65 20.38
CA LYS A 149 2.74 14.31 19.45
C LYS A 149 2.53 15.44 18.46
N ASP A 150 3.56 15.74 17.68
CA ASP A 150 3.55 16.65 16.55
C ASP A 150 2.74 15.97 15.45
N VAL A 151 1.45 16.28 15.50
CA VAL A 151 0.55 16.15 14.37
C VAL A 151 1.23 16.79 13.15
N PRO A 152 1.29 16.13 11.98
CA PRO A 152 1.75 16.78 10.75
C PRO A 152 1.02 18.12 10.61
N GLU A 153 1.75 19.22 10.46
CA GLU A 153 1.18 20.58 10.44
C GLU A 153 -0.11 20.61 9.57
N GLY A 154 -1.26 20.76 10.23
CA GLY A 154 -2.59 20.76 9.58
C GLY A 154 -3.59 19.66 9.96
N PHE A 155 -3.26 18.65 10.78
CA PHE A 155 -4.17 17.51 11.08
C PHE A 155 -4.70 17.41 12.52
N LEU A 156 -5.35 18.44 13.05
CA LEU A 156 -6.05 18.31 14.34
C LEU A 156 -7.39 17.58 14.17
N SER A 157 -7.41 16.29 14.50
CA SER A 157 -8.59 15.42 14.47
C SER A 157 -9.52 15.65 15.69
N PRO A 158 -10.83 15.94 15.51
CA PRO A 158 -11.81 16.17 16.59
C PRO A 158 -12.04 15.01 17.57
N PHE A 159 -11.49 13.83 17.29
CA PHE A 159 -11.81 12.58 17.99
C PHE A 159 -11.18 12.46 19.38
N LYS A 160 -10.10 13.19 19.68
CA LYS A 160 -9.47 13.21 21.02
C LYS A 160 -10.33 13.85 22.10
N ILE A 161 -11.16 14.83 21.73
CA ILE A 161 -11.97 15.61 22.70
C ILE A 161 -13.15 14.78 23.23
N VAL A 162 -13.66 13.83 22.45
CA VAL A 162 -14.82 13.00 22.81
C VAL A 162 -14.44 11.85 23.76
N ALA A 163 -13.21 11.33 23.65
CA ALA A 163 -12.70 10.27 24.51
C ALA A 163 -12.50 10.73 25.97
N ASP A 164 -11.90 11.90 26.17
CA ASP A 164 -11.65 12.48 27.51
C ASP A 164 -12.93 12.90 28.24
N LEU A 165 -14.02 13.16 27.51
CA LEU A 165 -15.31 13.56 28.08
C LEU A 165 -16.14 12.38 28.60
N LEU A 166 -15.96 11.18 28.04
CA LEU A 166 -16.72 9.98 28.44
C LEU A 166 -16.19 9.34 29.73
N GLU A 167 -14.93 9.60 30.08
CA GLU A 167 -14.28 9.03 31.26
C GLU A 167 -14.64 9.78 32.56
N ARG A 168 -15.03 11.05 32.47
CA ARG A 168 -15.37 11.91 33.63
C ARG A 168 -16.80 11.77 34.15
N CYS A 169 -17.65 10.97 33.52
CA CYS A 169 -19.09 10.88 33.84
C CYS A 169 -19.49 9.66 34.68
N LYS A 170 -18.55 8.95 35.31
CA LYS A 170 -18.84 7.65 35.98
C LYS A 170 -18.91 7.63 37.51
N ASP A 171 -18.70 8.74 38.19
CA ASP A 171 -18.78 8.77 39.66
C ASP A 171 -19.91 9.71 40.11
N GLU A 172 -20.98 9.14 40.66
CA GLU A 172 -21.76 9.66 41.81
C GLU A 172 -23.14 8.95 41.93
N GLU A 173 -23.27 8.01 42.88
CA GLU A 173 -24.56 7.67 43.49
C GLU A 173 -24.44 7.78 45.02
N PRO A 174 -25.35 8.47 45.72
CA PRO A 174 -25.46 8.39 47.17
C PRO A 174 -26.69 7.58 47.60
N THR A 175 -26.46 6.60 48.47
CA THR A 175 -27.50 5.90 49.26
C THR A 175 -28.02 6.76 50.42
N PRO A 176 -29.32 6.68 50.79
CA PRO A 176 -29.83 7.19 52.07
C PRO A 176 -30.04 6.06 53.10
N SER A 177 -29.72 6.32 54.37
CA SER A 177 -29.90 5.39 55.49
C SER A 177 -30.79 5.96 56.61
N GLY A 178 -31.77 5.14 57.04
CA GLY A 178 -32.35 5.05 58.40
C GLY A 178 -33.32 6.18 58.81
N SER A 179 -34.62 5.97 59.07
CA SER A 179 -35.35 5.06 59.98
C SER A 179 -35.21 5.37 61.49
N SER A 180 -36.34 5.60 62.17
CA SER A 180 -36.77 4.83 63.36
C SER A 180 -38.21 5.16 63.78
N GLU A 181 -39.02 4.12 63.89
CA GLU A 181 -40.36 4.00 64.48
C GLU A 181 -40.30 4.06 66.03
N GLU A 182 -41.30 4.67 66.69
CA GLU A 182 -42.34 4.05 67.56
C GLU A 182 -41.82 3.44 68.89
N ASP A 183 -42.42 3.72 70.06
CA ASP A 183 -43.70 3.14 70.46
C ASP A 183 -44.16 3.52 71.90
N GLU A 184 -45.47 3.38 72.14
CA GLU A 184 -46.24 3.61 73.38
C GLU A 184 -46.15 2.39 74.36
N ARG A 185 -46.53 2.43 75.65
CA ARG A 185 -47.90 2.37 76.24
C ARG A 185 -47.79 2.48 77.79
N VAL A 186 -48.52 3.37 78.52
CA VAL A 186 -49.83 3.21 79.24
C VAL A 186 -49.72 2.25 80.46
N ASP A 187 -50.16 2.49 81.71
CA ASP A 187 -51.08 3.45 82.36
C ASP A 187 -50.84 3.56 83.88
N VAL A 188 -51.14 4.71 84.48
CA VAL A 188 -51.59 4.85 85.90
C VAL A 188 -52.55 6.03 85.86
N HIS A 189 -53.83 5.70 85.77
CA HIS A 189 -54.89 6.53 85.22
C HIS A 189 -55.30 7.65 86.20
N GLU A 190 -55.60 8.81 85.63
CA GLU A 190 -56.34 9.96 86.16
C GLU A 190 -55.67 10.98 87.11
N ARG A 191 -54.90 10.63 88.17
CA ARG A 191 -54.14 11.67 88.93
C ARG A 191 -52.71 11.89 88.44
N ALA A 192 -52.12 10.87 87.82
CA ALA A 192 -50.95 11.06 86.99
C ALA A 192 -51.30 11.72 85.66
N ILE A 193 -52.57 11.68 85.20
CA ILE A 193 -52.99 12.31 83.93
C ILE A 193 -52.87 13.83 83.99
N ARG A 194 -53.27 14.52 85.06
CA ARG A 194 -53.10 15.99 85.16
C ARG A 194 -51.64 16.43 85.26
N ARG A 195 -50.81 15.77 86.09
CA ARG A 195 -49.35 16.05 86.16
C ARG A 195 -48.60 15.57 84.91
N LYS A 196 -49.02 14.49 84.25
CA LYS A 196 -48.51 14.07 82.93
C LYS A 196 -48.98 15.03 81.85
N LEU A 197 -50.18 15.59 81.90
CA LEU A 197 -50.67 16.58 80.94
C LEU A 197 -49.90 17.89 81.08
N GLU A 198 -49.65 18.39 82.29
CA GLU A 198 -48.79 19.57 82.49
C GLU A 198 -47.33 19.29 82.09
N ARG A 199 -46.78 18.12 82.42
CA ARG A 199 -45.45 17.70 81.95
C ARG A 199 -45.41 17.47 80.44
N LYS A 200 -46.48 16.96 79.83
CA LYS A 200 -46.65 16.79 78.38
C LYS A 200 -46.78 18.14 77.70
N LEU A 201 -47.48 19.10 78.30
CA LEU A 201 -47.61 20.47 77.80
C LEU A 201 -46.27 21.20 77.85
N LYS A 202 -45.53 21.10 78.97
CA LYS A 202 -44.17 21.65 79.07
C LYS A 202 -43.21 20.98 78.08
N LYS A 203 -43.25 19.64 77.97
CA LYS A 203 -42.48 18.90 76.96
C LYS A 203 -42.87 19.30 75.54
N GLN A 204 -44.16 19.50 75.27
CA GLN A 204 -44.65 19.97 73.97
C GLN A 204 -44.16 21.40 73.68
N GLN A 205 -44.17 22.29 74.68
CA GLN A 205 -43.61 23.64 74.52
C GLN A 205 -42.08 23.61 74.30
N GLU A 206 -41.35 22.72 74.97
CA GLU A 206 -39.92 22.51 74.74
C GLU A 206 -39.66 21.88 73.36
N ILE A 207 -40.48 20.92 72.93
CA ILE A 207 -40.43 20.33 71.59
C ILE A 207 -40.70 21.40 70.54
N VAL A 208 -41.74 22.23 70.71
CA VAL A 208 -42.07 23.33 69.80
C VAL A 208 -40.91 24.31 69.71
N LYS A 209 -40.33 24.76 70.84
CA LYS A 209 -39.12 25.61 70.83
C LYS A 209 -37.93 24.94 70.14
N SER A 210 -37.74 23.64 70.34
CA SER A 210 -36.66 22.88 69.69
C SER A 210 -36.88 22.73 68.19
N LEU A 211 -38.13 22.58 67.76
CA LEU A 211 -38.54 22.50 66.36
C LEU A 211 -38.43 23.87 65.69
N GLU A 212 -38.84 24.94 66.35
CA GLU A 212 -38.63 26.32 65.89
C GLU A 212 -37.15 26.63 65.72
N ALA A 213 -36.29 26.22 66.67
CA ALA A 213 -34.85 26.37 66.54
C ALA A 213 -34.28 25.51 65.38
N LYS A 214 -34.81 24.31 65.14
CA LYS A 214 -34.45 23.48 63.98
C LYS A 214 -34.89 24.11 62.66
N ILE A 215 -36.10 24.66 62.59
CA ILE A 215 -36.63 25.37 61.42
C ILE A 215 -35.78 26.61 61.13
N GLN A 216 -35.38 27.38 62.15
CA GLN A 216 -34.48 28.52 61.98
C GLN A 216 -33.11 28.10 61.43
N LYS A 217 -32.52 27.01 61.96
CA LYS A 217 -31.25 26.46 61.44
C LYS A 217 -31.39 25.96 60.00
N LEU A 218 -32.48 25.30 59.66
CA LEU A 218 -32.76 24.86 58.28
C LEU A 218 -32.94 26.04 57.34
N ASN A 219 -33.68 27.08 57.76
CA ASN A 219 -33.85 28.31 56.97
C ASN A 219 -32.52 29.03 56.74
N GLN A 220 -31.61 29.04 57.73
CA GLN A 220 -30.26 29.58 57.56
C GLN A 220 -29.42 28.74 56.60
N ARG A 221 -29.53 27.41 56.63
CA ARG A 221 -28.86 26.52 55.67
C ARG A 221 -29.40 26.72 54.26
N HIS A 222 -30.72 26.73 54.07
CA HIS A 222 -31.33 26.99 52.77
C HIS A 222 -30.94 28.36 52.19
N LYS A 223 -30.77 29.39 53.02
CA LYS A 223 -30.26 30.68 52.55
C LYS A 223 -28.81 30.58 52.05
N LYS A 224 -27.94 29.88 52.79
CA LYS A 224 -26.55 29.63 52.37
C LYS A 224 -26.49 28.79 51.09
N ASP A 225 -27.24 27.69 51.02
CA ASP A 225 -27.29 26.83 49.85
C ASP A 225 -27.80 27.58 48.62
N ALA A 226 -28.78 28.49 48.79
CA ALA A 226 -29.28 29.34 47.72
C ALA A 226 -28.26 30.38 47.24
N GLU A 227 -27.44 30.93 48.15
CA GLU A 227 -26.33 31.83 47.82
C GLU A 227 -25.20 31.10 47.10
N ASP A 228 -24.83 29.91 47.57
CA ASP A 228 -23.80 29.08 46.93
C ASP A 228 -24.26 28.59 45.55
N LEU A 229 -25.52 28.20 45.39
CA LEU A 229 -26.09 27.82 44.09
C LEU A 229 -26.09 29.00 43.09
N LYS A 230 -26.29 30.24 43.56
CA LYS A 230 -26.11 31.43 42.71
C LYS A 230 -24.65 31.61 42.29
N ARG A 231 -23.70 31.49 43.22
CA ARG A 231 -22.25 31.57 42.92
C ARG A 231 -21.82 30.49 41.92
N TYR A 232 -22.28 29.25 42.09
CA TYR A 232 -21.97 28.18 41.14
C TYR A 232 -22.58 28.43 39.76
N LYS A 233 -23.81 28.97 39.68
CA LYS A 233 -24.40 29.37 38.39
C LYS A 233 -23.60 30.46 37.69
N GLU A 234 -23.08 31.43 38.45
CA GLU A 234 -22.22 32.51 37.92
C GLU A 234 -20.85 31.98 37.48
N LEU A 235 -20.23 31.07 38.25
CA LEU A 235 -18.98 30.42 37.83
C LEU A 235 -19.17 29.57 36.58
N VAL A 236 -20.25 28.79 36.50
CA VAL A 236 -20.56 27.99 35.30
C VAL A 236 -20.79 28.87 34.07
N SER A 237 -21.45 30.03 34.23
CA SER A 237 -21.64 30.95 33.09
C SER A 237 -20.31 31.60 32.67
N GLN A 238 -19.44 31.94 33.62
CA GLN A 238 -18.09 32.43 33.33
C GLN A 238 -17.25 31.38 32.59
N TYR A 239 -17.22 30.14 33.07
CA TYR A 239 -16.50 29.05 32.40
C TYR A 239 -17.05 28.75 31.01
N LYS A 240 -18.36 28.84 30.78
CA LYS A 240 -18.94 28.69 29.44
C LYS A 240 -18.40 29.75 28.48
N ILE A 241 -18.34 31.00 28.92
CA ILE A 241 -17.80 32.11 28.13
C ILE A 241 -16.30 31.93 27.85
N GLU A 242 -15.52 31.47 28.83
CA GLU A 242 -14.09 31.18 28.65
C GLU A 242 -13.85 30.03 27.67
N MET A 243 -14.62 28.95 27.78
CA MET A 243 -14.55 27.81 26.86
C MET A 243 -14.91 28.22 25.42
N GLU A 244 -15.87 29.11 25.25
CA GLU A 244 -16.27 29.60 23.92
C GLU A 244 -15.20 30.48 23.30
N LYS A 245 -14.58 31.37 24.08
CA LYS A 245 -13.41 32.17 23.65
C LYS A 245 -12.22 31.28 23.27
N GLU A 246 -11.97 30.21 24.02
CA GLU A 246 -10.86 29.31 23.73
C GLU A 246 -11.12 28.45 22.50
N LYS A 247 -12.38 28.02 22.28
CA LYS A 247 -12.80 27.38 21.02
C LYS A 247 -12.56 28.30 19.82
N ASP A 248 -12.96 29.56 19.92
CA ASP A 248 -12.75 30.54 18.85
C ASP A 248 -11.27 30.77 18.54
N ARG A 249 -10.41 30.80 19.56
CA ARG A 249 -8.95 30.90 19.40
C ARG A 249 -8.37 29.69 18.69
N ILE A 250 -8.72 28.49 19.13
CA ILE A 250 -8.28 27.23 18.51
C ILE A 250 -8.75 27.18 17.05
N GLU A 251 -10.00 27.54 16.78
CA GLU A 251 -10.53 27.54 15.41
C GLU A 251 -9.76 28.53 14.51
N GLN A 252 -9.39 29.71 15.03
CA GLN A 252 -8.55 30.66 14.29
C GLN A 252 -7.14 30.12 14.00
N ILE A 253 -6.52 29.42 14.96
CA ILE A 253 -5.21 28.79 14.77
C ILE A 253 -5.30 27.70 13.70
N VAL A 254 -6.27 26.79 13.82
CA VAL A 254 -6.51 25.72 12.84
C VAL A 254 -6.75 26.29 11.44
N ARG A 255 -7.54 27.35 11.31
CA ARG A 255 -7.78 28.01 10.01
C ARG A 255 -6.49 28.61 9.42
N ARG A 256 -5.59 29.16 10.24
CA ARG A 256 -4.31 29.73 9.79
C ARG A 256 -3.35 28.63 9.34
N GLU A 257 -3.23 27.57 10.12
CA GLU A 257 -2.38 26.43 9.79
C GLU A 257 -2.88 25.68 8.56
N LYS A 258 -4.18 25.43 8.46
CA LYS A 258 -4.77 24.86 7.25
C LYS A 258 -4.42 25.68 6.01
N ARG A 259 -4.47 27.01 6.10
CA ARG A 259 -4.08 27.89 4.97
C ARG A 259 -2.58 27.81 4.65
N ARG A 260 -1.71 27.63 5.65
CA ARG A 260 -0.27 27.46 5.43
C ARG A 260 0.03 26.11 4.80
N ALA A 261 -0.48 25.02 5.36
CA ALA A 261 -0.34 23.67 4.82
C ALA A 261 -0.90 23.57 3.39
N VAL A 262 -2.06 24.19 3.12
CA VAL A 262 -2.61 24.28 1.76
C VAL A 262 -1.67 25.05 0.84
N LYS A 263 -1.10 26.19 1.27
CA LYS A 263 -0.14 26.95 0.45
C LYS A 263 1.15 26.17 0.19
N GLU A 264 1.67 25.46 1.17
CA GLU A 264 2.88 24.64 1.01
C GLU A 264 2.63 23.46 0.08
N LEU A 265 1.50 22.75 0.24
CA LEU A 265 1.06 21.73 -0.70
C LEU A 265 0.98 22.30 -2.12
N PHE A 266 0.27 23.42 -2.32
CA PHE A 266 0.14 24.04 -3.63
C PHE A 266 1.48 24.54 -4.19
N SER A 267 2.40 25.05 -3.37
CA SER A 267 3.74 25.46 -3.83
C SER A 267 4.55 24.28 -4.38
N TYR A 268 4.35 23.08 -3.81
CA TYR A 268 4.97 21.84 -4.27
C TYR A 268 4.32 21.29 -5.55
N TYR A 269 3.09 21.70 -5.85
CA TYR A 269 2.43 21.45 -7.12
C TYR A 269 2.66 22.58 -8.14
N GLU A 270 3.14 23.77 -7.75
CA GLU A 270 3.47 24.87 -8.66
C GLU A 270 4.76 24.63 -9.46
N GLU A 271 5.62 23.71 -9.02
CA GLU A 271 6.66 23.10 -9.87
C GLU A 271 6.03 22.12 -10.88
N VAL A 272 4.96 22.54 -11.57
CA VAL A 272 4.46 21.77 -12.71
C VAL A 272 5.51 21.85 -13.81
N PRO A 273 6.08 20.73 -14.27
CA PRO A 273 6.89 20.76 -15.49
C PRO A 273 6.07 21.40 -16.61
N ASP A 274 6.66 22.40 -17.25
CA ASP A 274 6.07 23.22 -18.31
C ASP A 274 5.22 22.34 -19.25
N PHE A 275 3.89 22.42 -19.14
CA PHE A 275 2.97 21.51 -19.84
C PHE A 275 3.21 21.51 -21.36
N ASN A 276 3.68 22.64 -21.89
CA ASN A 276 4.07 22.79 -23.29
C ASN A 276 5.28 21.92 -23.67
N ARG A 277 6.23 21.71 -22.73
CA ARG A 277 7.33 20.78 -22.92
C ARG A 277 6.84 19.34 -22.92
N ILE A 278 5.95 18.97 -21.99
CA ILE A 278 5.40 17.60 -21.94
C ILE A 278 4.61 17.29 -23.23
N GLU A 279 3.79 18.22 -23.71
CA GLU A 279 3.02 18.02 -24.94
C GLU A 279 3.92 17.94 -26.18
N SER A 280 5.00 18.72 -26.24
CA SER A 280 5.97 18.61 -27.33
C SER A 280 6.81 17.32 -27.26
N PHE A 281 7.16 16.85 -26.06
CA PHE A 281 7.79 15.53 -25.88
C PHE A 281 6.86 14.39 -26.30
N ASN A 282 5.57 14.43 -25.94
CA ASN A 282 4.61 13.40 -26.36
C ASN A 282 4.48 13.35 -27.88
N LYS A 283 4.33 14.51 -28.55
CA LYS A 283 4.30 14.56 -30.03
C LYS A 283 5.58 14.01 -30.65
N SER A 284 6.74 14.29 -30.06
CA SER A 284 8.01 13.73 -30.51
C SER A 284 8.07 12.22 -30.32
N LEU A 285 7.57 11.69 -29.20
CA LEU A 285 7.54 10.25 -28.94
C LEU A 285 6.59 9.53 -29.89
N ASP A 286 5.41 10.08 -30.15
CA ASP A 286 4.45 9.50 -31.09
C ASP A 286 5.04 9.38 -32.50
N THR A 287 5.74 10.42 -32.98
CA THR A 287 6.41 10.37 -34.29
C THR A 287 7.53 9.32 -34.32
N ILE A 288 8.32 9.20 -33.25
CA ILE A 288 9.34 8.15 -33.13
C ILE A 288 8.69 6.76 -33.14
N PHE A 289 7.61 6.56 -32.40
CA PHE A 289 6.90 5.28 -32.36
C PHE A 289 6.36 4.90 -33.74
N GLU A 290 5.72 5.81 -34.46
CA GLU A 290 5.28 5.55 -35.84
C GLU A 290 6.43 5.17 -36.77
N HIS A 291 7.59 5.84 -36.65
CA HIS A 291 8.76 5.54 -37.47
C HIS A 291 9.35 4.18 -37.11
N THR A 292 9.43 3.84 -35.82
CA THR A 292 9.89 2.52 -35.36
C THR A 292 8.96 1.41 -35.82
N GLU A 293 7.65 1.58 -35.77
CA GLU A 293 6.71 0.59 -36.30
C GLU A 293 6.87 0.38 -37.81
N LYS A 294 7.04 1.46 -38.57
CA LYS A 294 7.30 1.36 -40.02
C LYS A 294 8.61 0.63 -40.29
N ALA A 295 9.67 0.96 -39.55
CA ALA A 295 10.96 0.29 -39.66
C ALA A 295 10.88 -1.20 -39.32
N LEU A 296 10.18 -1.57 -38.24
CA LEU A 296 9.96 -2.97 -37.85
C LEU A 296 9.15 -3.75 -38.91
N LYS A 297 8.10 -3.14 -39.47
CA LYS A 297 7.33 -3.76 -40.57
C LYS A 297 8.17 -3.96 -41.82
N LEU A 298 9.03 -3.00 -42.16
CA LEU A 298 9.97 -3.13 -43.28
C LEU A 298 11.02 -4.22 -43.01
N GLN A 299 11.55 -4.30 -41.79
CA GLN A 299 12.49 -5.34 -41.40
C GLN A 299 11.84 -6.73 -41.47
N GLN A 300 10.62 -6.90 -40.96
CA GLN A 300 9.90 -8.17 -41.07
C GLN A 300 9.64 -8.59 -42.52
N LYS A 301 9.35 -7.63 -43.42
CA LYS A 301 9.23 -7.91 -44.86
C LYS A 301 10.58 -8.32 -45.44
N ALA A 302 11.64 -7.59 -45.12
CA ALA A 302 13.00 -7.92 -45.53
C ALA A 302 13.40 -9.32 -45.03
N ASP A 303 13.22 -9.64 -43.76
CA ASP A 303 13.57 -10.94 -43.19
C ASP A 303 12.80 -12.10 -43.86
N ARG A 304 11.53 -11.88 -44.25
CA ARG A 304 10.75 -12.88 -45.00
C ARG A 304 11.25 -13.05 -46.44
N GLU A 305 11.59 -11.96 -47.12
CA GLU A 305 12.06 -12.00 -48.51
C GLU A 305 13.52 -12.50 -48.60
N TYR A 306 14.43 -11.93 -47.82
CA TYR A 306 15.82 -12.35 -47.71
C TYR A 306 15.98 -13.72 -47.04
N GLY A 307 15.06 -14.11 -46.14
CA GLY A 307 15.01 -15.47 -45.59
C GLY A 307 14.81 -16.52 -46.68
N LYS A 308 13.86 -16.29 -47.61
CA LYS A 308 13.67 -17.16 -48.79
C LYS A 308 14.89 -17.19 -49.69
N ILE A 309 15.57 -16.04 -49.85
CA ILE A 309 16.83 -15.95 -50.62
C ILE A 309 17.92 -16.78 -49.96
N SER A 310 18.05 -16.73 -48.63
CA SER A 310 19.00 -17.52 -47.84
C SER A 310 18.71 -19.03 -47.95
N GLU A 311 17.44 -19.44 -47.86
CA GLU A 311 17.04 -20.84 -48.06
C GLU A 311 17.37 -21.34 -49.47
N LEU A 312 17.10 -20.55 -50.52
CA LEU A 312 17.47 -20.89 -51.89
C LEU A 312 18.99 -20.99 -52.05
N ARG A 313 19.75 -20.08 -51.44
CA ARG A 313 21.22 -20.09 -51.47
C ARG A 313 21.81 -21.34 -50.80
N THR A 314 21.29 -21.74 -49.63
CA THR A 314 21.75 -22.97 -48.96
C THR A 314 21.42 -24.22 -49.77
N LYS A 315 20.27 -24.26 -50.43
CA LYS A 315 19.91 -25.35 -51.36
C LYS A 315 20.81 -25.38 -52.60
N LEU A 316 21.15 -24.22 -53.17
CA LEU A 316 22.08 -24.12 -54.30
C LEU A 316 23.49 -24.62 -53.93
N ILE A 317 24.00 -24.24 -52.75
CA ILE A 317 25.30 -24.74 -52.26
C ILE A 317 25.29 -26.27 -52.11
N ARG A 318 24.21 -26.84 -51.55
CA ARG A 318 24.07 -28.30 -51.43
C ARG A 318 23.97 -28.98 -52.79
N LEU A 319 23.28 -28.36 -53.75
CA LEU A 319 23.19 -28.85 -55.12
C LEU A 319 24.59 -28.90 -55.75
N ASP A 320 25.36 -27.83 -55.67
CA ASP A 320 26.74 -27.79 -56.19
C ASP A 320 27.64 -28.84 -55.50
N GLN A 321 27.52 -29.02 -54.18
CA GLN A 321 28.23 -30.09 -53.46
C GLN A 321 27.89 -31.49 -53.99
N TYR A 322 26.61 -31.78 -54.23
CA TYR A 322 26.21 -33.07 -54.80
C TYR A 322 26.68 -33.24 -56.25
N LEU A 323 26.72 -32.17 -57.05
CA LEU A 323 27.30 -32.23 -58.39
C LEU A 323 28.80 -32.48 -58.37
N ASP A 324 29.52 -31.91 -57.40
CA ASP A 324 30.95 -32.15 -57.18
C ASP A 324 31.21 -33.60 -56.75
N GLU A 325 30.41 -34.14 -55.82
CA GLU A 325 30.49 -35.54 -55.38
C GLU A 325 30.16 -36.50 -56.52
N ILE A 326 29.12 -36.23 -57.29
CA ILE A 326 28.82 -36.99 -58.50
C ILE A 326 29.99 -36.92 -59.48
N SER A 327 30.59 -35.74 -59.67
CA SER A 327 31.74 -35.59 -60.57
C SER A 327 32.98 -36.37 -60.07
N LYS A 328 33.18 -36.48 -58.75
CA LYS A 328 34.19 -37.39 -58.16
C LYS A 328 33.88 -38.86 -58.45
N ILE A 329 32.63 -39.29 -58.24
CA ILE A 329 32.20 -40.67 -58.57
C ILE A 329 32.45 -40.97 -60.05
N TYR A 330 32.20 -40.02 -60.95
CA TYR A 330 32.49 -40.15 -62.38
C TYR A 330 33.98 -40.32 -62.69
N ASN A 331 34.86 -39.71 -61.90
CA ASN A 331 36.32 -39.81 -62.07
C ASN A 331 36.92 -41.06 -61.42
N ASP A 332 36.35 -41.49 -60.28
CA ASP A 332 36.90 -42.57 -59.46
C ASP A 332 36.33 -43.96 -59.81
N SER A 333 35.15 -44.01 -60.46
CA SER A 333 34.44 -45.28 -60.72
C SER A 333 34.45 -45.67 -62.19
N VAL A 334 34.83 -46.93 -62.48
CA VAL A 334 34.86 -47.50 -63.85
C VAL A 334 33.45 -47.71 -64.42
N PHE A 335 32.44 -47.90 -63.57
CA PHE A 335 31.04 -48.07 -63.98
C PHE A 335 30.14 -47.12 -63.20
N ILE A 336 29.33 -46.35 -63.92
CA ILE A 336 28.45 -45.32 -63.34
C ILE A 336 27.01 -45.80 -63.44
N HIS A 337 26.32 -45.86 -62.30
CA HIS A 337 24.93 -46.28 -62.22
C HIS A 337 24.01 -45.34 -63.02
N GLY A 338 23.03 -45.90 -63.73
CA GLY A 338 22.11 -45.12 -64.58
C GLY A 338 21.29 -44.08 -63.81
N GLU A 339 21.03 -44.31 -62.52
CA GLU A 339 20.36 -43.35 -61.65
C GLU A 339 21.21 -42.12 -61.34
N ILE A 340 22.52 -42.29 -61.11
CA ILE A 340 23.43 -41.17 -60.88
C ILE A 340 23.45 -40.25 -62.11
N ARG A 341 23.39 -40.83 -63.32
CA ARG A 341 23.31 -40.07 -64.57
C ARG A 341 21.99 -39.29 -64.70
N LYS A 342 20.87 -39.88 -64.27
CA LYS A 342 19.55 -39.20 -64.26
C LYS A 342 19.52 -38.08 -63.23
N VAL A 343 20.01 -38.35 -62.02
CA VAL A 343 20.09 -37.36 -60.92
C VAL A 343 20.99 -36.20 -61.29
N LYS A 344 22.15 -36.45 -61.91
CA LYS A 344 23.04 -35.40 -62.40
C LYS A 344 22.33 -34.42 -63.34
N ARG A 345 21.61 -34.94 -64.35
CA ARG A 345 20.85 -34.10 -65.29
C ARG A 345 19.77 -33.27 -64.60
N LEU A 346 19.02 -33.88 -63.68
CA LEU A 346 17.99 -33.17 -62.91
C LEU A 346 18.57 -32.06 -62.02
N LEU A 347 19.73 -32.30 -61.40
CA LEU A 347 20.43 -31.30 -60.61
C LEU A 347 20.99 -30.17 -61.50
N GLU A 348 21.54 -30.49 -62.67
CA GLU A 348 21.99 -29.49 -63.66
C GLU A 348 20.82 -28.63 -64.17
N GLU A 349 19.67 -29.23 -64.50
CA GLU A 349 18.46 -28.51 -64.93
C GLU A 349 17.91 -27.57 -63.85
N GLU A 350 17.87 -28.01 -62.59
CA GLU A 350 17.40 -27.17 -61.48
C GLU A 350 18.39 -26.05 -61.13
N ARG A 351 19.70 -26.30 -61.25
CA ARG A 351 20.73 -25.27 -61.11
C ARG A 351 20.56 -24.17 -62.16
N ASP A 352 20.39 -24.54 -63.42
CA ASP A 352 20.23 -23.60 -64.52
C ASP A 352 18.92 -22.80 -64.38
N ARG A 353 17.84 -23.45 -63.91
CA ARG A 353 16.59 -22.75 -63.57
C ARG A 353 16.80 -21.70 -62.48
N ILE A 354 17.51 -22.03 -61.40
CA ILE A 354 17.79 -21.06 -60.32
C ILE A 354 18.68 -19.91 -60.82
N LEU A 355 19.69 -20.20 -61.65
CA LEU A 355 20.58 -19.20 -62.23
C LEU A 355 19.91 -18.33 -63.29
N SER A 356 18.79 -18.77 -63.88
CA SER A 356 18.00 -18.00 -64.84
C SER A 356 17.10 -16.92 -64.20
N LEU A 357 17.00 -16.88 -62.86
CA LEU A 357 16.17 -15.89 -62.16
C LEU A 357 16.75 -14.46 -62.28
N PRO A 358 15.90 -13.40 -62.31
CA PRO A 358 16.39 -12.02 -62.31
C PRO A 358 17.20 -11.71 -61.05
N ARG A 359 18.36 -11.06 -61.20
CA ARG A 359 19.34 -10.81 -60.13
C ARG A 359 19.89 -12.10 -59.47
N ALA A 360 20.04 -13.17 -60.25
CA ALA A 360 20.61 -14.43 -59.74
C ALA A 360 22.05 -14.30 -59.19
N GLU A 361 22.74 -13.20 -59.51
CA GLU A 361 24.03 -12.78 -58.95
C GLU A 361 24.04 -12.74 -57.41
N ILE A 362 22.89 -12.48 -56.77
CA ILE A 362 22.76 -12.49 -55.30
C ILE A 362 22.94 -13.92 -54.73
N PHE A 363 22.61 -14.95 -55.51
CA PHE A 363 22.79 -16.35 -55.13
C PHE A 363 24.15 -16.89 -55.58
N ALA A 364 24.58 -16.46 -56.76
CA ALA A 364 25.86 -16.81 -57.36
C ALA A 364 26.98 -15.94 -56.77
N ASN A 365 27.42 -16.25 -55.55
CA ASN A 365 28.75 -15.87 -55.12
C ASN A 365 29.79 -16.63 -55.98
N ARG A 366 30.01 -16.15 -57.21
CA ARG A 366 31.32 -16.33 -57.84
C ARG A 366 32.33 -15.65 -56.92
N ARG A 367 33.44 -16.35 -56.72
CA ARG A 367 34.52 -16.10 -55.77
C ARG A 367 35.35 -14.85 -56.12
N ASP A 368 34.71 -13.72 -56.35
CA ASP A 368 35.39 -12.42 -56.38
C ASP A 368 35.00 -11.69 -55.10
N SER A 369 35.44 -12.22 -53.96
CA SER A 369 35.47 -11.43 -52.73
C SER A 369 36.53 -10.36 -52.94
N THR A 370 36.12 -9.18 -53.40
CA THR A 370 36.91 -7.98 -53.16
C THR A 370 37.18 -7.92 -51.66
N TRP A 371 38.44 -7.72 -51.29
CA TRP A 371 38.92 -7.64 -49.91
C TRP A 371 38.06 -6.69 -49.05
N GLU A 372 37.47 -5.68 -49.68
CA GLU A 372 36.51 -4.74 -49.11
C GLU A 372 35.26 -5.41 -48.50
N HIS A 373 34.68 -6.41 -49.16
CA HIS A 373 33.49 -7.11 -48.64
C HIS A 373 33.81 -8.01 -47.45
N ASP A 374 35.01 -8.60 -47.41
CA ASP A 374 35.46 -9.41 -46.27
C ASP A 374 35.81 -8.50 -45.07
N LEU A 375 36.32 -7.29 -45.33
CA LEU A 375 36.52 -6.25 -44.32
C LEU A 375 35.21 -5.72 -43.75
N VAL A 376 34.23 -5.36 -44.58
CA VAL A 376 32.92 -4.87 -44.11
C VAL A 376 32.21 -5.93 -43.26
N ARG A 377 32.31 -7.20 -43.63
CA ARG A 377 31.76 -8.32 -42.85
C ARG A 377 32.47 -8.50 -41.50
N ARG A 378 33.80 -8.37 -41.46
CA ARG A 378 34.58 -8.39 -40.20
C ARG A 378 34.29 -7.16 -39.33
N LEU A 379 34.04 -6.00 -39.93
CA LEU A 379 33.67 -4.78 -39.23
C LEU A 379 32.26 -4.86 -38.63
N SER A 380 31.32 -5.52 -39.31
CA SER A 380 29.96 -5.75 -38.79
C SER A 380 29.87 -6.76 -37.65
N LEU A 381 30.93 -7.55 -37.43
CA LEU A 381 31.03 -8.55 -36.34
C LEU A 381 31.67 -7.99 -35.07
N LEU A 382 32.20 -6.77 -35.09
CA LEU A 382 32.73 -6.11 -33.89
C LEU A 382 31.59 -5.40 -33.15
N GLU A 383 31.29 -5.83 -31.92
CA GLU A 383 30.31 -5.18 -31.05
C GLU A 383 30.69 -3.72 -30.76
N PRO A 384 29.71 -2.80 -30.60
CA PRO A 384 29.95 -1.38 -30.43
C PRO A 384 30.43 -1.08 -29.00
N THR A 385 31.68 -1.44 -28.72
CA THR A 385 32.41 -0.99 -27.54
C THR A 385 33.27 0.23 -27.90
N PRO A 386 33.48 1.19 -26.98
CA PRO A 386 34.19 2.43 -27.28
C PRO A 386 35.65 2.23 -27.74
N ARG A 387 36.29 1.11 -27.37
CA ARG A 387 37.62 0.73 -27.89
C ARG A 387 37.59 0.21 -29.34
N ALA A 388 36.53 -0.49 -29.74
CA ALA A 388 36.36 -0.97 -31.11
C ALA A 388 36.13 0.19 -32.09
N LEU A 389 35.47 1.28 -31.65
CA LEU A 389 35.28 2.50 -32.45
C LEU A 389 36.59 3.24 -32.77
N GLN A 390 37.54 3.28 -31.84
CA GLN A 390 38.87 3.85 -32.11
C GLN A 390 39.65 3.01 -33.11
N GLN A 391 39.62 1.69 -32.99
CA GLN A 391 40.27 0.78 -33.94
C GLN A 391 39.64 0.86 -35.33
N LEU A 392 38.31 1.02 -35.41
CA LEU A 392 37.55 1.28 -36.64
C LEU A 392 37.99 2.57 -37.34
N ASN A 393 38.21 3.66 -36.59
CA ASN A 393 38.67 4.93 -37.17
C ASN A 393 40.11 4.85 -37.69
N CYS A 394 40.99 4.11 -37.02
CA CYS A 394 42.35 3.85 -37.50
C CYS A 394 42.35 2.99 -38.77
N LEU A 395 41.53 1.93 -38.83
CA LEU A 395 41.42 1.11 -40.03
C LEU A 395 40.79 1.87 -41.20
N LYS A 396 39.80 2.74 -40.94
CA LYS A 396 39.17 3.56 -41.97
C LYS A 396 40.11 4.62 -42.56
N THR A 397 41.07 5.11 -41.77
CA THR A 397 42.13 6.01 -42.25
C THR A 397 43.16 5.25 -43.06
N SER A 398 43.61 4.08 -42.59
CA SER A 398 44.53 3.22 -43.34
C SER A 398 43.96 2.72 -44.68
N ILE A 399 42.67 2.42 -44.76
CA ILE A 399 42.00 2.02 -46.01
C ILE A 399 41.95 3.20 -47.00
N LYS A 400 41.69 4.43 -46.51
CA LYS A 400 41.76 5.63 -47.36
C LYS A 400 43.16 5.87 -47.90
N ASP A 401 44.17 5.70 -47.06
CA ASP A 401 45.57 5.89 -47.47
C ASP A 401 46.01 4.82 -48.48
N LEU A 402 45.54 3.58 -48.34
CA LEU A 402 45.80 2.51 -49.32
C LEU A 402 45.07 2.72 -50.65
N SER A 403 43.81 3.17 -50.61
CA SER A 403 43.06 3.54 -51.82
C SER A 403 43.69 4.72 -52.57
N ALA A 404 44.30 5.67 -51.85
CA ALA A 404 45.01 6.80 -52.44
C ALA A 404 46.34 6.39 -53.12
N ILE A 405 46.89 5.21 -52.80
CA ILE A 405 48.11 4.65 -53.40
C ILE A 405 47.78 3.81 -54.65
N GLY A 406 46.50 3.61 -55.00
CA GLY A 406 46.07 2.97 -56.25
C GLY A 406 46.20 1.44 -56.26
N LEU A 407 46.17 0.82 -55.08
CA LEU A 407 45.95 -0.62 -54.93
C LEU A 407 44.45 -0.86 -54.73
N ASP A 408 43.73 -1.02 -55.83
CA ASP A 408 42.32 -1.45 -55.84
C ASP A 408 42.18 -2.94 -55.45
#